data_AF-A0A358CR44-F1
#
_entry.id   AF-A0A358CR44-F1
#
_cell.length_a   1.000
_cell.length_b   1.000
_cell.length_c   1.000
_cell.angle_alpha   90.00
_cell.angle_beta   90.00
_cell.angle_gamma   90.00
#
_symmetry.space_group_name_H-M   'P 1'
#
loop_
_entity.id
_entity.type
_entity.pdbx_description
1 polymer ?
#
loop_
_entity_poly.entity_id
_entity_poly.type
_entity_poly.pdbx_seq_one_letter_code
_entity_poly.pdbx_strand_id
1 'polypeptide(L)'
;MATGSMPIRSMASSQMAVSSVRETAWDCLRALGSLKITVVMFIAANFLLFVGTLAQDEKSLPEVKAEYFNCWVAQIPFSDFFPVTVFGESTLTGWFPFPGGATIGFILLVNLIAAKATRFHIAAKGSRLFWGTVVSVVGGLLALLVILTGHQTDGLQGKPPIAYETVWQLMQVGSAVAAGGLAAVALTGKRRRLVR
;
A
#
# COMPACT_ATOMS: atom_id res chain seq x y z
N MET A 1 21.12 65.32 7.62
CA MET A 1 20.73 64.39 6.54
C MET A 1 21.22 63.00 6.92
N ALA A 2 20.33 62.10 7.32
CA ALA A 2 20.68 60.70 7.59
C ALA A 2 19.55 59.82 7.01
N THR A 3 19.79 59.27 5.83
CA THR A 3 18.92 58.29 5.19
C THR A 3 19.34 56.90 5.65
N GLY A 4 18.59 56.31 6.60
CA GLY A 4 18.75 54.90 6.97
C GLY A 4 18.15 54.01 5.88
N SER A 5 19.01 53.27 5.18
CA SER A 5 18.59 52.26 4.21
C SER A 5 18.12 50.99 4.93
N MET A 6 16.84 50.67 4.76
CA MET A 6 16.25 49.44 5.30
C MET A 6 16.79 48.19 4.58
N PRO A 7 16.98 47.05 5.28
CA PRO A 7 17.51 45.81 4.71
C PRO A 7 16.39 44.98 4.05
N ILE A 8 15.73 45.52 3.02
CA ILE A 8 14.61 44.81 2.34
C ILE A 8 15.15 43.73 1.37
N ARG A 9 16.43 43.79 0.99
CA ARG A 9 16.99 42.94 -0.09
C ARG A 9 17.33 41.50 0.31
N SER A 10 17.55 41.22 1.60
CA SER A 10 17.92 39.88 2.10
C SER A 10 16.72 38.95 2.34
N MET A 11 15.55 39.50 2.67
CA MET A 11 14.32 38.73 2.83
C MET A 11 13.72 38.27 1.49
N ALA A 12 13.86 39.07 0.43
CA ALA A 12 13.28 38.74 -0.88
C ALA A 12 14.01 37.58 -1.58
N SER A 13 15.35 37.48 -1.45
CA SER A 13 16.14 36.39 -2.05
C SER A 13 15.91 35.06 -1.34
N SER A 14 15.77 35.08 -0.01
CA SER A 14 15.44 33.88 0.77
C SER A 14 14.01 33.39 0.52
N GLN A 15 13.04 34.30 0.37
CA GLN A 15 11.67 33.94 0.00
C GLN A 15 11.57 33.32 -1.41
N MET A 16 12.31 33.83 -2.39
CA MET A 16 12.36 33.25 -3.75
C MET A 16 12.99 31.86 -3.81
N ALA A 17 14.05 31.62 -3.03
CA ALA A 17 14.70 30.31 -2.98
C ALA A 17 13.78 29.24 -2.36
N VAL A 18 13.06 29.59 -1.28
CA VAL A 18 12.13 28.68 -0.59
C VAL A 18 10.90 28.36 -1.45
N SER A 19 10.37 29.32 -2.21
CA SER A 19 9.24 29.04 -3.12
C SER A 19 9.63 28.08 -4.25
N SER A 20 10.83 28.23 -4.82
CA SER A 20 11.34 27.37 -5.90
C SER A 20 11.54 25.90 -5.46
N VAL A 21 12.10 25.68 -4.27
CA VAL A 21 12.28 24.33 -3.71
C VAL A 21 10.93 23.67 -3.44
N ARG A 22 9.96 24.42 -2.91
CA ARG A 22 8.61 23.91 -2.63
C ARG A 22 7.86 23.50 -3.89
N GLU A 23 7.97 24.30 -4.96
CA GLU A 23 7.35 24.00 -6.25
C GLU A 23 7.96 22.73 -6.87
N THR A 24 9.29 22.63 -6.86
CA THR A 24 10.01 21.45 -7.36
C THR A 24 9.62 20.17 -6.58
N ALA A 25 9.55 20.26 -5.25
CA ALA A 25 9.13 19.14 -4.41
C ALA A 25 7.67 18.72 -4.69
N TRP A 26 6.80 19.69 -4.91
CA TRP A 26 5.40 19.44 -5.23
C TRP A 26 5.22 18.75 -6.59
N ASP A 27 5.98 19.16 -7.59
CA ASP A 27 5.97 18.56 -8.93
C ASP A 27 6.57 17.15 -8.91
N CYS A 28 7.64 16.93 -8.14
CA CYS A 28 8.20 15.60 -7.92
C CYS A 28 7.17 14.66 -7.28
N LEU A 29 6.45 15.12 -6.25
CA LEU A 29 5.40 14.34 -5.61
C LEU A 29 4.26 14.02 -6.57
N ARG A 30 3.87 14.95 -7.44
CA ARG A 30 2.87 14.68 -8.50
C ARG A 30 3.37 13.65 -9.51
N ALA A 31 4.64 13.71 -9.89
CA ALA A 31 5.25 12.74 -10.81
C ALA A 31 5.29 11.33 -10.19
N LEU A 32 5.66 11.22 -8.91
CA LEU A 32 5.66 9.96 -8.16
C LEU A 32 4.26 9.34 -8.07
N GLY A 33 3.20 10.14 -8.00
CA GLY A 33 1.80 9.70 -8.01
C GLY A 33 1.21 9.40 -9.39
N SER A 34 2.05 9.18 -10.41
CA SER A 34 1.59 8.95 -11.79
C SER A 34 0.95 7.57 -11.98
N LEU A 35 -0.16 7.54 -12.73
CA LEU A 35 -0.85 6.29 -13.12
C LEU A 35 0.05 5.36 -13.95
N LYS A 36 0.99 5.92 -14.72
CA LYS A 36 1.92 5.13 -15.54
C LYS A 36 2.80 4.24 -14.68
N ILE A 37 3.30 4.76 -13.56
CA ILE A 37 4.13 3.99 -12.61
C ILE A 37 3.30 2.83 -12.06
N THR A 38 2.06 3.10 -11.62
CA THR A 38 1.16 2.07 -11.11
C THR A 38 0.93 0.95 -12.13
N VAL A 39 0.62 1.30 -13.38
CA VAL A 39 0.34 0.31 -14.44
C VAL A 39 1.57 -0.54 -14.75
N VAL A 40 2.75 0.08 -14.91
CA VAL A 40 3.99 -0.66 -15.20
C VAL A 40 4.35 -1.59 -14.04
N MET A 41 4.28 -1.11 -12.81
CA MET A 41 4.55 -1.93 -11.63
C MET A 41 3.50 -3.03 -11.44
N PHE A 42 2.24 -2.79 -11.79
CA PHE A 42 1.20 -3.81 -11.74
C PHE A 42 1.45 -4.93 -12.76
N ILE A 43 1.86 -4.60 -13.98
CA ILE A 43 2.25 -5.60 -14.98
C ILE A 43 3.47 -6.39 -14.48
N ALA A 44 4.48 -5.71 -13.93
CA ALA A 44 5.66 -6.35 -13.35
C ALA A 44 5.29 -7.28 -12.18
N ALA A 45 4.35 -6.88 -11.33
CA ALA A 45 3.84 -7.69 -10.22
C ALA A 45 3.15 -8.96 -10.73
N ASN A 46 2.32 -8.86 -11.77
CA ASN A 46 1.64 -10.01 -12.35
C ASN A 46 2.63 -10.97 -13.01
N PHE A 47 3.64 -10.44 -13.71
CA PHE A 47 4.70 -11.26 -14.28
C PHE A 47 5.50 -12.01 -13.21
N LEU A 48 5.93 -11.30 -12.16
CA LEU A 48 6.65 -11.92 -11.04
C LEU A 48 5.79 -12.94 -10.30
N LEU A 49 4.48 -12.66 -10.14
CA LEU A 49 3.53 -13.60 -9.56
C LEU A 49 3.42 -14.88 -10.41
N PHE A 50 3.29 -14.72 -11.73
CA PHE A 50 3.23 -15.83 -12.67
C PHE A 50 4.50 -16.70 -12.59
N VAL A 51 5.69 -16.10 -12.67
CA VAL A 51 6.96 -16.82 -12.54
C VAL A 51 7.06 -17.51 -11.17
N GLY A 52 6.73 -16.81 -10.09
CA GLY A 52 6.74 -17.39 -8.74
C GLY A 52 5.75 -18.54 -8.57
N THR A 53 4.64 -18.57 -9.30
CA THR A 53 3.73 -19.72 -9.30
C THR A 53 4.25 -20.90 -10.11
N LEU A 54 5.02 -20.67 -11.17
CA LEU A 54 5.68 -21.77 -11.89
C LEU A 54 6.83 -22.35 -11.06
N ALA A 55 7.61 -21.50 -10.40
CA ALA A 55 8.70 -21.93 -9.53
C ALA A 55 8.24 -22.78 -8.33
N GLN A 56 6.97 -22.70 -7.95
CA GLN A 56 6.38 -23.56 -6.90
C GLN A 56 6.25 -25.03 -7.30
N ASP A 57 6.48 -25.38 -8.57
CA ASP A 57 6.55 -26.78 -9.02
C ASP A 57 7.71 -27.53 -8.35
N GLU A 58 8.84 -26.85 -8.16
CA GLU A 58 10.05 -27.41 -7.56
C GLU A 58 10.37 -26.83 -6.18
N LYS A 59 9.97 -25.58 -5.90
CA LYS A 59 10.32 -24.85 -4.68
C LYS A 59 9.15 -24.78 -3.70
N SER A 60 9.48 -24.79 -2.42
CA SER A 60 8.49 -24.57 -1.37
C SER A 60 8.03 -23.11 -1.31
N LEU A 61 6.83 -22.86 -0.78
CA LEU A 61 6.27 -21.51 -0.66
C LEU A 61 7.17 -20.52 0.12
N PRO A 62 7.85 -20.91 1.23
CA PRO A 62 8.81 -20.03 1.89
C PRO A 62 10.00 -19.65 1.02
N GLU A 63 10.54 -20.59 0.24
CA GLU A 63 11.68 -20.35 -0.66
C GLU A 63 11.28 -19.38 -1.78
N VAL A 64 10.14 -19.61 -2.43
CA VAL A 64 9.63 -18.70 -3.47
C VAL A 64 9.40 -17.30 -2.91
N LYS A 65 8.87 -17.18 -1.69
CA LYS A 65 8.74 -15.88 -1.03
C LYS A 65 10.10 -15.22 -0.82
N ALA A 66 11.10 -15.94 -0.34
CA ALA A 66 12.42 -15.39 -0.10
C ALA A 66 13.11 -14.94 -1.40
N GLU A 67 13.07 -15.77 -2.45
CA GLU A 67 13.82 -15.58 -3.69
C GLU A 67 13.17 -14.60 -4.69
N TYR A 68 11.85 -14.50 -4.72
CA TYR A 68 11.12 -13.67 -5.69
C TYR A 68 10.42 -12.47 -5.03
N PHE A 69 9.80 -12.65 -3.86
CA PHE A 69 8.90 -11.62 -3.31
C PHE A 69 9.52 -10.74 -2.22
N ASN A 70 10.39 -11.28 -1.36
CA ASN A 70 11.03 -10.55 -0.26
C ASN A 70 12.39 -9.96 -0.64
N CYS A 71 12.83 -10.18 -1.87
CA CYS A 71 14.08 -9.65 -2.41
C CYS A 71 13.84 -8.33 -3.16
N TRP A 72 14.89 -7.51 -3.26
CA TRP A 72 14.88 -6.30 -4.07
C TRP A 72 15.08 -6.61 -5.56
N VAL A 73 15.91 -7.60 -5.88
CA VAL A 73 16.14 -8.08 -7.24
C VAL A 73 15.96 -9.59 -7.23
N ALA A 74 14.97 -10.07 -7.96
CA ALA A 74 14.72 -11.49 -8.16
C ALA A 74 15.65 -11.99 -9.27
N GLN A 75 16.35 -13.07 -9.01
CA GLN A 75 17.07 -13.81 -10.04
C GLN A 75 16.09 -14.86 -10.56
N ILE A 76 15.68 -14.76 -11.82
CA ILE A 76 14.72 -15.68 -12.43
C ILE A 76 15.48 -16.68 -13.30
N PRO A 77 15.62 -17.95 -12.87
CA PRO A 77 16.12 -19.03 -13.72
C PRO A 77 15.26 -19.23 -14.97
N PHE A 78 15.89 -19.55 -16.10
CA PHE A 78 15.15 -19.92 -17.31
C PHE A 78 14.41 -21.26 -17.17
N SER A 79 14.86 -22.12 -16.26
CA SER A 79 14.20 -23.40 -15.93
C SER A 79 12.79 -23.19 -15.38
N ASP A 80 12.51 -22.08 -14.68
CA ASP A 80 11.19 -21.80 -14.09
C ASP A 80 10.06 -21.73 -15.14
N PHE A 81 10.37 -21.45 -16.40
CA PHE A 81 9.37 -21.40 -17.48
C PHE A 81 8.97 -22.78 -18.02
N PHE A 82 9.67 -23.83 -17.56
CA PHE A 82 9.44 -25.21 -17.98
C PHE A 82 9.23 -26.11 -16.75
N PRO A 83 8.01 -26.13 -16.17
CA PRO A 83 7.69 -26.97 -15.03
C PRO A 83 8.03 -28.44 -15.30
N VAL A 84 8.74 -29.07 -14.36
CA VAL A 84 9.18 -30.47 -14.47
C VAL A 84 8.00 -31.40 -14.52
N THR A 85 6.90 -31.07 -13.85
CA THR A 85 5.66 -31.87 -13.89
C THR A 85 5.01 -31.94 -15.28
N VAL A 86 5.26 -30.95 -16.16
CA VAL A 86 4.69 -30.89 -17.52
C VAL A 86 5.70 -31.31 -18.59
N PHE A 87 6.97 -30.90 -18.45
CA PHE A 87 7.98 -31.03 -19.50
C PHE A 87 9.13 -32.00 -19.16
N GLY A 88 9.18 -32.54 -17.94
CA GLY A 88 10.31 -33.33 -17.43
C GLY A 88 11.49 -32.47 -17.00
N GLU A 89 12.59 -33.10 -16.56
CA GLU A 89 13.79 -32.37 -16.12
C GLU A 89 14.36 -31.51 -17.25
N SER A 90 14.41 -30.20 -17.03
CA SER A 90 14.97 -29.26 -17.99
C SER A 90 16.45 -29.04 -17.70
N THR A 91 17.30 -29.08 -18.74
CA THR A 91 18.74 -28.79 -18.62
C THR A 91 19.05 -27.30 -18.88
N LEU A 92 18.03 -26.45 -18.86
CA LEU A 92 18.15 -25.02 -19.17
C LEU A 92 18.90 -24.32 -18.04
N THR A 93 20.12 -23.89 -18.33
CA THR A 93 20.99 -23.21 -17.38
C THR A 93 21.00 -21.71 -17.66
N GLY A 94 20.97 -20.89 -16.61
CA GLY A 94 21.05 -19.44 -16.68
C GLY A 94 19.87 -18.75 -16.00
N TRP A 95 20.01 -17.45 -15.80
CA TRP A 95 19.02 -16.61 -15.12
C TRP A 95 19.09 -15.18 -15.64
N PHE A 96 18.05 -14.39 -15.39
CA PHE A 96 18.07 -12.94 -15.62
C PHE A 96 17.55 -12.17 -14.40
N PRO A 97 18.05 -10.94 -14.16
CA PRO A 97 17.58 -10.11 -13.06
C PRO A 97 16.24 -9.46 -13.39
N PHE A 98 15.34 -9.45 -12.42
CA PHE A 98 14.04 -8.78 -12.49
C PHE A 98 13.77 -8.03 -11.17
N PRO A 99 13.02 -6.91 -11.17
CA PRO A 99 12.62 -6.27 -9.91
C PRO A 99 11.85 -7.26 -9.03
N GLY A 100 12.37 -7.51 -7.82
CA GLY A 100 11.72 -8.40 -6.86
C GLY A 100 10.47 -7.75 -6.22
N GLY A 101 9.73 -8.56 -5.46
CA GLY A 101 8.48 -8.12 -4.85
C GLY A 101 8.65 -6.95 -3.87
N ALA A 102 9.78 -6.86 -3.17
CA ALA A 102 10.07 -5.74 -2.28
C ALA A 102 10.23 -4.42 -3.06
N THR A 103 10.91 -4.46 -4.21
CA THR A 103 11.08 -3.29 -5.09
C THR A 103 9.75 -2.85 -5.66
N ILE A 104 8.99 -3.78 -6.24
CA ILE A 104 7.68 -3.48 -6.84
C ILE A 104 6.72 -2.93 -5.78
N GLY A 105 6.64 -3.60 -4.63
CA GLY A 105 5.79 -3.19 -3.51
C GLY A 105 6.17 -1.82 -2.96
N PHE A 106 7.47 -1.54 -2.80
CA PHE A 106 7.94 -0.24 -2.33
C PHE A 106 7.64 0.89 -3.31
N ILE A 107 7.85 0.68 -4.61
CA ILE A 107 7.51 1.69 -5.64
C ILE A 107 6.00 1.95 -5.64
N LEU A 108 5.18 0.91 -5.58
CA LEU A 108 3.72 1.04 -5.49
C LEU A 108 3.28 1.76 -4.21
N LEU A 109 3.93 1.50 -3.08
CA LEU A 109 3.66 2.18 -1.80
C LEU A 109 3.93 3.69 -1.92
N VAL A 110 5.11 4.07 -2.41
CA VAL A 110 5.48 5.48 -2.64
C VAL A 110 4.50 6.14 -3.61
N ASN A 111 4.17 5.45 -4.71
CA ASN A 111 3.21 5.93 -5.70
C ASN A 111 1.82 6.19 -5.10
N LEU A 112 1.31 5.28 -4.28
CA LEU A 112 -0.01 5.40 -3.67
C LEU A 112 -0.04 6.57 -2.66
N ILE A 113 1.01 6.72 -1.85
CA ILE A 113 1.15 7.85 -0.91
C ILE A 113 1.17 9.18 -1.68
N ALA A 114 1.97 9.25 -2.74
CA ALA A 114 2.10 10.44 -3.57
C ALA A 114 0.78 10.79 -4.28
N ALA A 115 0.08 9.80 -4.84
CA ALA A 115 -1.25 9.97 -5.43
C ALA A 115 -2.28 10.43 -4.39
N LYS A 116 -2.22 9.86 -3.17
CA LYS A 116 -3.10 10.23 -2.06
C LYS A 116 -2.90 11.69 -1.63
N ALA A 117 -1.65 12.11 -1.49
CA ALA A 117 -1.30 13.46 -1.05
C ALA A 117 -1.65 14.54 -2.10
N THR A 118 -1.54 14.21 -3.39
CA THR A 118 -1.66 15.22 -4.47
C THR A 118 -3.05 15.37 -5.04
N ARG A 119 -3.88 14.31 -5.07
CA ARG A 119 -5.20 14.33 -5.72
C ARG A 119 -6.38 14.47 -4.77
N PHE A 120 -6.24 14.11 -3.50
CA PHE A 120 -7.40 14.03 -2.60
C PHE A 120 -7.58 15.31 -1.79
N HIS A 121 -8.73 15.97 -1.98
CA HIS A 121 -9.15 17.09 -1.17
C HIS A 121 -9.98 16.61 0.03
N ILE A 122 -9.70 17.11 1.23
CA ILE A 122 -10.48 16.78 2.43
C ILE A 122 -11.85 17.48 2.30
N ALA A 123 -12.91 16.68 2.16
CA ALA A 123 -14.27 17.20 1.98
C ALA A 123 -14.99 17.53 3.31
N ALA A 124 -14.55 16.92 4.42
CA ALA A 124 -15.19 17.08 5.72
C ALA A 124 -14.64 18.29 6.50
N LYS A 125 -15.53 18.95 7.27
CA LYS A 125 -15.18 20.08 8.17
C LYS A 125 -15.77 19.84 9.56
N GLY A 126 -15.17 20.44 10.58
CA GLY A 126 -15.66 20.43 11.97
C GLY A 126 -15.68 19.03 12.61
N SER A 127 -16.74 18.73 13.37
CA SER A 127 -16.89 17.46 14.10
C SER A 127 -16.81 16.21 13.22
N ARG A 128 -17.26 16.30 11.95
CA ARG A 128 -17.17 15.18 10.99
C ARG A 128 -15.73 14.85 10.61
N LEU A 129 -14.86 15.85 10.50
CA LEU A 129 -13.44 15.63 10.23
C LEU A 129 -12.76 14.98 11.43
N PHE A 130 -13.04 15.47 12.64
CA PHE A 130 -12.48 14.92 13.86
C PHE A 130 -12.81 13.42 14.02
N TRP A 131 -14.10 13.06 13.95
CA TRP A 131 -14.51 11.65 14.04
C TRP A 131 -13.98 10.80 12.89
N GLY A 132 -13.92 11.33 11.66
CA GLY A 132 -13.32 10.64 10.53
C GLY A 132 -11.84 10.35 10.72
N THR A 133 -11.08 11.29 11.29
CA THR A 133 -9.67 11.10 11.63
C THR A 133 -9.51 10.10 12.77
N VAL A 134 -10.32 10.19 13.84
CA VAL A 134 -10.28 9.22 14.95
C VAL A 134 -10.51 7.80 14.45
N VAL A 135 -11.56 7.59 13.64
CA VAL A 135 -11.86 6.27 13.05
C VAL A 135 -10.71 5.79 12.15
N SER A 136 -10.12 6.68 11.35
CA SER A 136 -9.00 6.34 10.46
C SER A 136 -7.74 5.95 11.24
N VAL A 137 -7.44 6.65 12.34
CA VAL A 137 -6.30 6.34 13.23
C VAL A 137 -6.52 5.01 13.94
N VAL A 138 -7.72 4.78 14.49
CA VAL A 138 -8.06 3.50 15.14
C VAL A 138 -7.96 2.35 14.13
N GLY A 139 -8.49 2.51 12.92
CA GLY A 139 -8.36 1.52 11.85
C GLY A 139 -6.91 1.25 11.46
N GLY A 140 -6.09 2.30 11.36
CA GLY A 140 -4.65 2.17 11.08
C GLY A 140 -3.89 1.46 12.20
N LEU A 141 -4.18 1.76 13.46
CA LEU A 141 -3.58 1.08 14.62
C LEU A 141 -3.98 -0.39 14.69
N LEU A 142 -5.25 -0.71 14.39
CA LEU A 142 -5.72 -2.11 14.30
C LEU A 142 -4.98 -2.86 13.19
N ALA A 143 -4.85 -2.26 12.00
CA ALA A 143 -4.09 -2.88 10.91
C ALA A 143 -2.62 -3.10 11.29
N LEU A 144 -1.98 -2.11 11.95
CA LEU A 144 -0.61 -2.24 12.43
C LEU A 144 -0.47 -3.36 13.47
N LEU A 145 -1.41 -3.46 14.41
CA LEU A 145 -1.43 -4.51 15.42
C LEU A 145 -1.53 -5.89 14.74
N VAL A 146 -2.41 -6.06 13.76
CA VAL A 146 -2.55 -7.31 12.99
C VAL A 146 -1.25 -7.68 12.27
N ILE A 147 -0.53 -6.71 11.71
CA ILE A 147 0.76 -6.96 11.06
C ILE A 147 1.80 -7.41 12.09
N LEU A 148 1.90 -6.71 13.23
CA LEU A 148 2.87 -7.02 14.28
C LEU A 148 2.59 -8.37 14.95
N THR A 149 1.32 -8.74 15.14
CA THR A 149 0.95 -10.05 15.69
C THR A 149 1.08 -11.17 14.65
N GLY A 150 0.83 -10.89 13.37
CA GLY A 150 0.97 -11.84 12.28
C GLY A 150 2.43 -12.17 11.93
N HIS A 151 3.39 -11.34 12.34
CA HIS A 151 4.82 -11.56 12.09
C HIS A 151 5.47 -12.57 13.08
N GLN A 152 4.68 -13.25 13.91
CA GLN A 152 5.20 -14.37 14.72
C GLN A 152 5.44 -15.58 13.81
N THR A 153 6.68 -16.08 13.84
CA THR A 153 7.30 -17.00 12.88
C THR A 153 6.84 -18.45 12.94
N ASP A 154 5.68 -18.73 13.56
CA ASP A 154 5.17 -20.08 13.66
C ASP A 154 4.41 -20.45 12.38
N GLY A 155 5.15 -21.02 11.43
CA GLY A 155 4.62 -21.50 10.15
C GLY A 155 3.42 -22.45 10.32
N LEU A 156 2.47 -22.34 9.37
CA LEU A 156 1.30 -23.21 9.06
C LEU A 156 0.52 -23.92 10.20
N GLN A 157 0.74 -23.60 11.47
CA GLN A 157 0.08 -24.18 12.65
C GLN A 157 0.50 -23.49 13.96
N GLY A 158 0.98 -22.24 13.92
CA GLY A 158 1.23 -21.46 15.13
C GLY A 158 -0.04 -21.31 15.96
N LYS A 159 0.05 -21.56 17.28
CA LYS A 159 -1.09 -21.41 18.19
C LYS A 159 -1.53 -19.94 18.17
N PRO A 160 -2.69 -19.61 17.59
CA PRO A 160 -3.04 -18.22 17.35
C PRO A 160 -3.18 -17.51 18.70
N PRO A 161 -2.77 -16.23 18.79
CA PRO A 161 -2.86 -15.45 20.03
C PRO A 161 -4.32 -15.30 20.52
N ILE A 162 -5.29 -15.50 19.63
CA ILE A 162 -6.72 -15.51 19.90
C ILE A 162 -7.28 -16.84 19.38
N ALA A 163 -8.06 -17.54 20.21
CA ALA A 163 -8.72 -18.77 19.80
C ALA A 163 -9.65 -18.53 18.59
N TYR A 164 -9.70 -19.47 17.66
CA TYR A 164 -10.56 -19.38 16.46
C TYR A 164 -12.02 -19.08 16.80
N GLU A 165 -12.53 -19.67 17.88
CA GLU A 165 -13.88 -19.39 18.39
C GLU A 165 -14.10 -17.92 18.76
N THR A 166 -13.11 -17.30 19.40
CA THR A 166 -13.18 -15.88 19.77
C THR A 166 -13.15 -15.01 18.52
N VAL A 167 -12.33 -15.35 17.52
CA VAL A 167 -12.31 -14.64 16.22
C VAL A 167 -13.66 -14.76 15.51
N TRP A 168 -14.24 -15.97 15.51
CA TRP A 168 -15.54 -16.24 14.91
C TRP A 168 -16.67 -15.45 15.59
N GLN A 169 -16.71 -15.45 16.93
CA GLN A 169 -17.67 -14.66 17.70
C GLN A 169 -17.53 -13.15 17.43
N LEU A 170 -16.30 -12.64 17.38
CA LEU A 170 -16.05 -11.23 17.05
C LEU A 170 -16.56 -10.88 15.64
N MET A 171 -16.37 -11.76 14.67
CA MET A 171 -16.88 -11.57 13.31
C MET A 171 -18.42 -11.56 13.27
N GLN A 172 -19.06 -12.46 13.99
CA GLN A 172 -20.53 -12.52 14.11
C GLN A 172 -21.10 -11.27 14.78
N VAL A 173 -20.53 -10.86 15.92
CA VAL A 173 -20.95 -9.66 16.66
C VAL A 173 -20.72 -8.41 15.80
N GLY A 174 -19.56 -8.28 15.17
CA GLY A 174 -19.24 -7.17 14.28
C GLY A 174 -20.23 -7.08 13.10
N SER A 175 -20.56 -8.22 12.49
CA SER A 175 -21.56 -8.28 11.40
C SER A 175 -22.96 -7.90 11.89
N ALA A 176 -23.36 -8.35 13.08
CA ALA A 176 -24.65 -8.02 13.68
C ALA A 176 -24.77 -6.53 14.01
N VAL A 177 -23.71 -5.93 14.57
CA VAL A 177 -23.66 -4.49 14.87
C VAL A 177 -23.71 -3.67 13.57
N ALA A 178 -22.96 -4.07 12.53
CA ALA A 178 -22.99 -3.38 11.23
C ALA A 178 -24.39 -3.46 10.59
N ALA A 179 -25.01 -4.65 10.58
CA ALA A 179 -26.36 -4.84 10.07
C ALA A 179 -27.39 -4.02 10.86
N GLY A 180 -27.32 -4.04 12.20
CA GLY A 180 -28.18 -3.24 13.07
C GLY A 180 -28.01 -1.74 12.85
N GLY A 181 -26.78 -1.27 12.68
CA GLY A 181 -26.49 0.13 12.36
C GLY A 181 -27.07 0.56 11.01
N LEU A 182 -26.91 -0.26 9.97
CA LEU A 182 -27.49 0.01 8.65
C LEU A 182 -29.03 0.00 8.69
N ALA A 183 -29.63 -0.94 9.42
CA ALA A 183 -31.08 -1.00 9.61
C ALA A 183 -31.60 0.23 10.37
N ALA A 184 -30.93 0.63 11.45
CA ALA A 184 -31.29 1.83 12.20
C ALA A 184 -31.20 3.09 11.33
N VAL A 185 -30.16 3.23 10.50
CA VAL A 185 -30.03 4.35 9.55
C VAL A 185 -31.12 4.30 8.48
N ALA A 186 -31.48 3.13 7.96
CA ALA A 186 -32.57 2.98 7.00
C ALA A 186 -33.94 3.37 7.59
N LEU A 187 -34.19 3.04 8.86
CA LEU A 187 -35.44 3.32 9.57
C LEU A 187 -35.54 4.77 10.07
N THR A 188 -34.41 5.38 10.46
CA THR A 188 -34.36 6.77 10.97
C THR A 188 -34.02 7.80 9.89
N GLY A 189 -33.60 7.35 8.72
CA GLY A 189 -33.26 8.19 7.58
C GLY A 189 -34.46 9.00 7.10
N LYS A 190 -34.53 10.27 7.48
CA LYS A 190 -35.45 11.24 6.85
C LYS A 190 -35.20 11.19 5.35
N ARG A 191 -36.16 10.70 4.57
CA ARG A 191 -36.17 10.80 3.10
C ARG A 191 -35.99 12.26 2.72
N ARG A 192 -34.75 12.70 2.48
CA ARG A 192 -34.54 13.95 1.75
C ARG A 192 -35.08 13.69 0.36
N ARG A 193 -36.25 14.27 0.04
CA ARG A 193 -36.74 14.37 -1.33
C ARG A 193 -35.58 14.96 -2.13
N LEU A 194 -35.02 14.17 -3.05
CA LEU A 194 -34.26 14.69 -4.17
C LEU A 194 -35.27 15.52 -4.97
N VAL A 195 -35.28 16.82 -4.70
CA VAL A 195 -36.04 17.79 -5.48
C VAL A 195 -35.33 17.92 -6.83
N ARG A 196 -36.16 17.85 -7.87
CA ARG A 196 -35.89 17.89 -9.33
C ARG A 196 -34.57 18.51 -9.77
#